data_AF-A0AAU8K4Q3-F1
#
_entry.id   AF-A0AAU8K4Q3-F1
#
_cell.length_a   1.000
_cell.length_b   1.000
_cell.length_c   1.000
_cell.angle_alpha   90.00
_cell.angle_beta   90.00
_cell.angle_gamma   90.00
#
_symmetry.space_group_name_H-M   'P 1'
#
loop_
_entity.id
_entity.type
_entity.pdbx_description
1 polymer ?
#
loop_
_entity_poly.entity_id
_entity_poly.type
_entity_poly.pdbx_seq_one_letter_code
_entity_poly.pdbx_strand_id
1 'polypeptide(L)' 'MSADITRAAAIRGAAIVFAEARAARDALTPRQAAEAAYYPGHRLGSVDAIEQLIIRQRQQAAAKATPLAA' A
#
# COMPACT_ATOMS: atom_id res chain seq x y z
N MET A 1 21.77 -25.92 -3.51
CA MET A 1 20.69 -24.98 -3.88
C MET A 1 21.28 -23.57 -3.83
N SER A 2 21.52 -22.97 -5.00
CA SER A 2 22.23 -21.69 -5.12
C SER A 2 21.45 -20.54 -4.50
N ALA A 3 22.12 -19.69 -3.71
CA ALA A 3 21.53 -18.59 -2.95
C ALA A 3 20.64 -17.63 -3.76
N ASP A 4 20.87 -17.51 -5.08
CA ASP A 4 20.04 -16.71 -5.99
C ASP A 4 18.61 -17.23 -6.18
N ILE A 5 18.41 -18.55 -6.16
CA ILE A 5 17.07 -19.16 -6.22
C ILE A 5 16.28 -18.76 -4.97
N THR A 6 16.94 -18.73 -3.81
CA THR A 6 16.35 -18.31 -2.54
C THR A 6 16.03 -16.81 -2.52
N ARG A 7 16.92 -15.96 -3.05
CA ARG A 7 16.67 -14.50 -3.14
C ARG A 7 15.50 -14.18 -4.05
N ALA A 8 15.46 -14.76 -5.26
CA ALA A 8 14.37 -14.53 -6.20
C ALA A 8 13.03 -15.07 -5.66
N ALA A 9 13.04 -16.21 -4.98
CA ALA A 9 11.86 -16.74 -4.31
C ALA A 9 11.38 -15.84 -3.16
N ALA A 10 12.30 -15.30 -2.35
CA ALA A 10 11.96 -14.38 -1.26
C ALA A 10 11.33 -13.08 -1.80
N ILE A 11 11.87 -12.52 -2.88
CA ILE A 11 11.32 -11.32 -3.52
C ILE A 11 9.90 -11.61 -4.06
N ARG A 12 9.69 -12.73 -4.74
CA ARG A 12 8.36 -13.12 -5.23
C ARG A 12 7.36 -13.32 -4.09
N GLY A 13 7.77 -14.00 -3.02
CA GLY A 13 6.94 -14.18 -1.83
C GLY A 13 6.55 -12.84 -1.20
N ALA A 14 7.51 -11.93 -1.03
CA ALA A 14 7.23 -10.59 -0.53
C ALA A 14 6.27 -9.82 -1.46
N ALA A 15 6.46 -9.92 -2.78
CA ALA A 15 5.59 -9.25 -3.75
C ALA A 15 4.13 -9.71 -3.65
N ILE A 16 3.88 -11.00 -3.43
CA ILE A 16 2.52 -11.55 -3.23
C ILE A 16 1.89 -10.95 -1.97
N VAL A 17 2.60 -10.98 -0.84
CA VAL A 17 2.11 -10.42 0.43
C VAL A 17 1.83 -8.92 0.30
N PHE A 18 2.70 -8.18 -0.38
CA PHE A 18 2.48 -6.75 -0.62
C PHE A 18 1.28 -6.49 -1.54
N ALA A 19 1.07 -7.33 -2.55
CA ALA A 19 -0.08 -7.20 -3.45
C ALA A 19 -1.40 -7.45 -2.70
N GLU A 20 -1.47 -8.48 -1.86
CA GLU A 20 -2.64 -8.79 -1.03
C GLU A 20 -2.92 -7.68 -0.02
N ALA A 21 -1.90 -7.24 0.72
CA ALA A 21 -2.02 -6.14 1.67
C ALA A 21 -2.48 -4.84 0.99
N ARG A 22 -1.99 -4.60 -0.24
CA ARG A 22 -2.40 -3.45 -1.04
C ARG A 22 -3.86 -3.56 -1.46
N ALA A 23 -4.30 -4.72 -1.95
CA ALA A 23 -5.68 -4.95 -2.35
C ALA A 23 -6.64 -4.77 -1.16
N ALA A 24 -6.30 -5.35 0.00
CA ALA A 24 -7.10 -5.20 1.22
C ALA A 24 -7.23 -3.73 1.64
N ARG A 25 -6.12 -2.96 1.60
CA ARG A 25 -6.15 -1.52 1.90
C ARG A 25 -6.95 -0.72 0.87
N ASP A 26 -6.86 -1.07 -0.41
CA ASP A 26 -7.55 -0.35 -1.47
C ASP A 26 -9.06 -0.63 -1.47
N ALA A 27 -9.50 -1.76 -0.90
CA ALA A 27 -10.92 -2.06 -0.64
C ALA A 27 -11.55 -1.18 0.48
N LEU A 28 -10.73 -0.53 1.31
CA LEU A 28 -11.18 0.38 2.35
C LEU A 28 -11.38 1.80 1.81
N THR A 29 -12.32 2.53 2.42
CA THR A 29 -12.35 3.99 2.23
C THR A 29 -11.07 4.62 2.81
N PRO A 30 -10.67 5.82 2.35
CA PRO A 30 -9.50 6.50 2.91
C PRO A 30 -9.57 6.66 4.43
N ARG A 31 -10.77 6.93 4.98
CA ARG A 31 -11.01 7.03 6.41
C ARG A 31 -10.73 5.72 7.15
N GLN A 32 -11.34 4.63 6.69
CA GLN A 32 -11.17 3.30 7.30
C GLN A 32 -9.69 2.86 7.24
N ALA A 33 -9.02 3.11 6.13
CA ALA A 33 -7.60 2.81 5.99
C ALA A 33 -6.73 3.66 6.93
N ALA A 34 -7.10 4.91 7.17
CA ALA A 34 -6.41 5.79 8.12
C ALA A 34 -6.60 5.35 9.57
N GLU A 35 -7.81 4.97 9.95
CA GLU A 35 -8.12 4.43 11.29
C GLU A 35 -7.37 3.13 11.55
N ALA A 36 -7.34 2.22 10.57
CA ALA A 36 -6.59 0.97 10.68
C ALA A 36 -5.06 1.17 10.79
N ALA A 37 -4.53 2.26 10.23
CA ALA A 37 -3.11 2.57 10.24
C ALA A 37 -2.65 3.39 11.46
N TYR A 38 -3.58 4.05 12.16
CA TYR A 38 -3.24 4.95 13.26
C TYR A 38 -2.87 4.18 14.53
N TYR A 39 -1.86 4.69 15.24
CA TYR A 39 -1.49 4.27 16.59
C TYR A 39 -1.00 5.46 17.41
N PRO A 40 -1.05 5.43 18.76
CA PRO A 40 -0.51 6.50 19.60
C PRO A 40 0.98 6.75 19.32
N GLY A 41 1.35 7.99 19.01
CA GLY A 41 2.71 8.35 18.62
C GLY A 41 3.02 8.18 17.13
N HIS A 42 2.01 7.90 16.30
CA HIS A 42 2.17 7.84 14.85
C HIS A 42 2.74 9.18 14.32
N ARG A 43 3.71 9.11 13.39
CA ARG A 43 4.47 10.27 12.87
C ARG A 43 3.62 11.40 12.27
N LEU A 44 2.44 11.08 11.76
CA LEU A 44 1.50 12.05 11.17
C LEU A 44 0.57 12.70 12.22
N GLY A 45 0.63 12.25 13.48
CA GLY A 45 -0.04 12.86 14.62
C GLY A 45 -1.56 12.66 14.71
N SER A 46 -2.25 12.30 13.62
CA SER A 46 -3.70 12.11 13.63
C SER A 46 -4.19 11.18 12.51
N VAL A 47 -5.41 10.65 12.68
CA VAL A 47 -6.13 9.90 11.63
C VAL A 47 -6.37 10.77 10.40
N ASP A 48 -6.79 12.03 10.60
CA ASP A 48 -7.09 12.96 9.49
C ASP A 48 -5.86 13.21 8.61
N ALA A 49 -4.68 13.38 9.22
CA ALA A 49 -3.44 13.55 8.46
C ALA A 49 -3.05 12.29 7.66
N ILE A 50 -3.34 11.10 8.19
CA ILE A 50 -3.15 9.83 7.47
C ILE A 50 -4.15 9.74 6.30
N GLU A 51 -5.41 10.08 6.52
CA GLU A 51 -6.45 10.09 5.50
C GLU A 51 -6.08 11.00 4.32
N GLN A 52 -5.65 12.23 4.61
CA GLN A 52 -5.21 13.18 3.58
C GLN A 52 -4.00 12.67 2.79
N LEU A 53 -3.06 11.99 3.46
CA LEU A 53 -1.93 11.34 2.78
C LEU A 53 -2.42 10.22 1.84
N ILE A 54 -3.34 9.37 2.30
CA ILE A 54 -3.90 8.27 1.50
C ILE A 54 -4.62 8.81 0.27
N ILE A 55 -5.45 9.86 0.42
CA ILE A 55 -6.15 10.52 -0.68
C ILE A 55 -5.13 11.03 -1.72
N ARG A 56 -4.11 11.77 -1.28
CA ARG A 56 -3.06 12.28 -2.17
C ARG A 56 -2.34 11.15 -2.91
N GLN A 57 -1.98 10.07 -2.22
CA GLN A 57 -1.30 8.93 -2.83
C GLN A 57 -2.17 8.23 -3.88
N ARG A 58 -3.48 8.08 -3.62
CA ARG A 58 -4.43 7.49 -4.58
C ARG A 58 -4.58 8.37 -5.83
N GLN A 59 -4.69 9.68 -5.65
CA GLN A 59 -4.73 10.63 -6.78
C GLN A 59 -3.45 10.57 -7.62
N GLN A 60 -2.28 10.53 -6.97
CA GLN A 60 -1.00 10.40 -7.66
C GLN A 60 -0.86 9.06 -8.41
N ALA A 61 -1.36 7.97 -7.83
CA ALA A 61 -1.36 6.66 -8.47
C ALA A 61 -2.29 6.65 -9.70
N ALA A 62 -3.50 7.22 -9.58
CA ALA A 62 -4.42 7.35 -10.70
C ALA A 62 -3.84 8.19 -11.84
N ALA A 63 -3.15 9.29 -11.52
CA ALA A 63 -2.50 10.14 -12.52
C ALA A 63 -1.30 9.46 -13.23
N LYS A 64 -0.66 8.48 -12.57
CA LYS A 64 0.48 7.73 -13.11
C LYS A 64 0.08 6.43 -13.81
N ALA A 65 -1.14 5.96 -13.61
CA ALA A 65 -1.63 4.77 -14.28
C ALA A 65 -1.78 5.07 -15.77
N THR A 66 -0.83 4.60 -16.59
CA THR A 66 -1.09 4.45 -18.02
C THR A 66 -2.29 3.50 -18.15
N PRO A 67 -3.36 3.87 -18.88
CA PRO A 67 -4.45 2.94 -19.11
C PRO A 67 -3.85 1.69 -19.76
N LEU A 68 -4.10 0.52 -19.17
CA LEU A 68 -3.83 -0.73 -19.85
C LEU A 68 -4.70 -0.68 -21.11
N ALA A 69 -4.06 -0.62 -22.29
CA ALA A 69 -4.78 -0.64 -23.55
C ALA A 69 -5.73 -1.85 -23.53
N ALA A 70 -7.03 -1.58 -23.72
CA ALA A 70 -8.08 -2.58 -23.76
C ALA A 70 -7.94 -3.48 -24.98
#